data_AF-A0A1V5KVN7-F1
#
_entry.id   AF-A0A1V5KVN7-F1
#
_cell.length_a   1.000
_cell.length_b   1.000
_cell.length_c   1.000
_cell.angle_alpha   90.00
_cell.angle_beta   90.00
_cell.angle_gamma   90.00
#
_symmetry.space_group_name_H-M   'P 1'
#
loop_
_entity.id
_entity.type
_entity.pdbx_description
1 polymer ?
#
loop_
_entity_poly.entity_id
_entity_poly.type
_entity_poly.pdbx_seq_one_letter_code
_entity_poly.pdbx_strand_id
1 'polypeptide(L)' 'MIPPYYDSMIAKIIAVGENRSKAIERLDRALGECIVRGIKTNTAFVRSVIGDPVFREGKATTRFIADFMERTKSSS' A
#
# COMPACT_ATOMS: atom_id res chain seq x y z
N MET A 1 23.40 0.42 1.83
CA MET A 1 22.89 0.12 0.47
C MET A 1 22.17 -1.22 0.52
N ILE A 2 21.10 -1.42 -0.25
CA ILE A 2 20.46 -2.73 -0.41
C ILE A 2 21.13 -3.40 -1.62
N PRO A 3 21.71 -4.60 -1.51
CA PRO A 3 22.35 -5.25 -2.65
C PRO A 3 21.32 -5.58 -3.74
N PRO A 4 21.64 -5.37 -5.03
CA PRO A 4 20.68 -5.56 -6.13
C PRO A 4 20.38 -7.04 -6.43
N TYR A 5 21.11 -7.97 -5.80
CA TYR A 5 21.00 -9.41 -6.01
C TYR A 5 19.93 -10.08 -5.12
N TYR A 6 19.38 -9.34 -4.15
CA TYR A 6 18.33 -9.84 -3.25
C TYR A 6 17.01 -9.12 -3.50
N ASP A 7 15.93 -9.71 -3.01
CA ASP A 7 14.62 -9.08 -3.03
C ASP A 7 14.65 -7.72 -2.30
N SER A 8 13.91 -6.76 -2.85
CA SER A 8 13.86 -5.38 -2.36
C SER A 8 13.07 -5.22 -1.05
N MET A 9 12.49 -6.29 -0.51
CA MET A 9 11.70 -6.25 0.72
C MET A 9 12.57 -5.96 1.95
N ILE A 10 12.17 -4.93 2.70
CA ILE A 10 12.88 -4.45 3.88
C ILE A 10 12.11 -4.80 5.15
N ALA A 11 10.77 -4.74 5.10
CA ALA A 11 9.88 -5.02 6.22
C ALA A 11 8.47 -5.38 5.75
N LYS A 12 7.68 -6.00 6.63
CA LYS A 12 6.24 -6.22 6.47
C LYS A 12 5.50 -5.51 7.60
N ILE A 13 4.56 -4.62 7.25
CA ILE A 13 3.69 -3.94 8.21
C ILE A 13 2.33 -4.64 8.18
N ILE A 14 1.89 -5.13 9.33
CA ILE A 14 0.67 -5.92 9.48
C ILE A 14 -0.22 -5.23 10.50
N ALA A 15 -1.49 -5.03 10.16
CA ALA A 15 -2.49 -4.43 11.06
C ALA A 15 -3.66 -5.39 11.26
N VAL A 16 -4.17 -5.43 12.50
CA VAL A 16 -5.33 -6.24 12.88
C VAL A 16 -6.43 -5.33 13.40
N GLY A 17 -7.66 -5.58 12.98
CA GLY A 17 -8.86 -4.84 13.35
C GLY A 17 -10.04 -5.77 13.58
N GLU A 18 -11.02 -5.31 14.37
CA GLU A 18 -12.28 -6.04 14.59
C GLU A 18 -13.08 -6.22 13.29
N ASN A 19 -12.85 -5.35 12.30
CA ASN A 19 -13.42 -5.40 10.98
C ASN A 19 -12.43 -4.84 9.94
N ARG A 20 -12.77 -5.00 8.65
CA ARG A 20 -11.95 -4.56 7.52
C ARG A 20 -11.62 -3.07 7.57
N SER A 21 -12.60 -2.21 7.87
CA SER A 21 -12.38 -0.76 7.94
C SER A 21 -11.35 -0.41 9.01
N LYS A 22 -11.48 -0.98 10.21
CA LYS A 22 -10.55 -0.76 11.33
C LYS A 22 -9.14 -1.29 11.04
N ALA A 23 -9.04 -2.44 10.37
CA ALA A 23 -7.74 -2.97 9.94
C ALA A 23 -7.06 -2.02 8.93
N ILE A 24 -7.80 -1.52 7.94
CA ILE A 24 -7.29 -0.57 6.94
C ILE A 24 -6.91 0.77 7.58
N GLU A 25 -7.74 1.33 8.46
CA GLU A 25 -7.45 2.57 9.20
C GLU A 25 -6.15 2.45 10.00
N ARG A 26 -5.95 1.33 10.71
CA ARG A 26 -4.71 1.07 11.46
C ARG A 26 -3.51 0.91 10.54
N LEU A 27 -3.69 0.24 9.40
CA LEU A 27 -2.63 0.05 8.41
C LEU A 27 -2.20 1.38 7.77
N ASP A 28 -3.15 2.24 7.40
CA ASP A 28 -2.84 3.55 6.82
C ASP A 28 -2.07 4.43 7.82
N ARG A 29 -2.48 4.45 9.09
CA ARG A 29 -1.74 5.15 10.14
C ARG A 29 -0.32 4.61 10.30
N ALA A 30 -0.16 3.29 10.40
CA ALA A 30 1.16 2.65 10.54
C ALA A 30 2.07 2.93 9.34
N LEU A 31 1.51 2.95 8.12
CA LEU A 31 2.24 3.34 6.91
C LEU A 31 2.59 4.83 6.89
N GLY A 32 1.73 5.70 7.42
CA GLY A 32 1.99 7.14 7.54
C GLY A 32 3.05 7.48 8.58
N GLU A 33 3.18 6.67 9.62
CA GLU A 33 4.22 6.78 10.65
C GLU A 33 5.54 6.08 10.25
N CYS A 34 5.56 5.34 9.13
CA CYS A 34 6.73 4.61 8.65
C CYS A 34 7.77 5.57 8.04
N ILE A 35 8.82 5.88 8.80
CA ILE A 35 9.92 6.74 8.38
C ILE A 35 11.10 5.87 7.92
N VAL A 36 11.33 5.84 6.61
CA VAL A 36 12.51 5.23 6.00
C VAL A 36 13.33 6.32 5.31
N ARG A 37 14.62 6.42 5.65
CA ARG A 37 15.54 7.43 5.11
C ARG A 37 16.61 6.79 4.23
N GLY A 38 17.09 7.53 3.23
CA GLY A 38 18.21 7.13 2.38
C GLY A 38 17.86 6.23 1.19
N ILE A 39 16.60 5.81 1.05
CA ILE A 39 16.09 5.01 -0.08
C ILE A 39 14.63 5.40 -0.39
N LYS A 40 14.21 5.21 -1.63
CA LYS A 40 12.79 5.30 -2.00
C LYS A 40 12.07 4.02 -1.56
N THR A 41 10.84 4.15 -1.06
CA THR A 41 9.98 3.02 -0.68
C THR A 41 8.67 3.05 -1.45
N ASN A 42 7.95 1.94 -1.45
CA ASN A 42 6.61 1.83 -2.01
C ASN A 42 5.50 2.23 -1.01
N THR A 43 5.83 2.81 0.15
CA THR A 43 4.86 3.12 1.22
C THR A 43 3.73 4.01 0.72
N ALA A 44 4.03 5.08 -0.03
CA ALA A 44 3.02 5.98 -0.57
C ALA A 44 2.06 5.27 -1.54
N PHE A 45 2.60 4.40 -2.40
CA PHE A 45 1.79 3.60 -3.32
C PHE A 45 0.84 2.66 -2.58
N VAL A 46 1.33 1.95 -1.56
CA VAL A 46 0.49 1.06 -0.74
C VAL A 46 -0.60 1.85 -0.02
N ARG A 47 -0.30 3.04 0.50
CA ARG A 47 -1.31 3.93 1.13
C ARG A 47 -2.41 4.33 0.15
N SER A 48 -2.07 4.73 -1.06
CA SER A 48 -3.07 5.05 -2.09
C SER A 48 -3.93 3.85 -2.47
N VAL A 49 -3.33 2.66 -2.56
CA VAL A 49 -4.04 1.41 -2.85
C VAL A 49 -5.05 1.07 -1.75
N ILE A 50 -4.66 1.12 -0.48
CA ILE A 50 -5.58 0.77 0.62
C ILE A 50 -6.66 1.85 0.87
N GLY A 51 -6.42 3.08 0.40
CA GLY A 51 -7.38 4.17 0.40
C GLY A 51 -8.44 4.06 -0.70
N ASP A 52 -8.20 3.27 -1.74
CA ASP A 52 -9.10 3.14 -2.88
C ASP A 52 -10.43 2.44 -2.51
N PRO A 53 -11.59 2.95 -2.96
CA PRO A 53 -12.89 2.36 -2.64
C PRO A 53 -13.03 0.88 -3.00
N VAL A 54 -12.51 0.44 -4.16
CA VAL A 54 -12.58 -0.97 -4.59
C VAL A 54 -11.80 -1.86 -3.63
N PHE A 55 -10.66 -1.38 -3.12
CA PHE A 55 -9.92 -2.08 -2.08
C PHE A 55 -10.68 -2.08 -0.76
N ARG A 56 -11.19 -0.92 -0.30
CA ARG A 56 -11.90 -0.80 0.97
C ARG A 56 -13.16 -1.68 1.03
N GLU A 57 -13.90 -1.75 -0.07
CA GLU A 57 -15.10 -2.58 -0.23
C GLU A 57 -14.80 -4.08 -0.38
N GLY A 58 -13.53 -4.46 -0.51
CA GLY A 58 -13.13 -5.88 -0.65
C GLY A 58 -13.44 -6.47 -2.04
N LYS A 59 -13.56 -5.62 -3.06
CA LYS A 59 -13.87 -6.02 -4.44
C LYS A 59 -12.63 -6.14 -5.35
N ALA A 60 -11.43 -6.02 -4.78
CA ALA A 60 -10.18 -6.11 -5.53
C ALA A 60 -9.98 -7.52 -6.11
N THR A 61 -9.73 -7.58 -7.42
CA THR A 61 -9.38 -8.80 -8.16
C THR A 61 -7.89 -8.84 -8.48
N THR A 62 -7.42 -9.88 -9.17
CA THR A 62 -6.03 -9.96 -9.66
C THR A 62 -5.67 -8.84 -10.65
N ARG A 63 -6.66 -8.21 -11.31
CA ARG A 63 -6.45 -7.07 -12.23
C ARG A 63 -6.45 -5.71 -11.54
N PHE A 64 -6.90 -5.64 -10.28
CA PHE A 64 -7.16 -4.39 -9.58
C PHE A 64 -6.01 -3.37 -9.65
N ILE A 65 -4.75 -3.81 -9.50
CA ILE A 65 -3.60 -2.88 -9.53
C ILE A 65 -3.40 -2.29 -10.93
N ALA A 66 -3.59 -3.06 -12.01
CA ALA A 66 -3.51 -2.53 -13.36
C ALA A 66 -4.60 -1.49 -13.59
N ASP A 67 -5.85 -1.83 -13.26
CA ASP A 67 -7.00 -0.95 -13.37
C ASP A 67 -6.84 0.32 -12.48
N PHE A 68 -6.18 0.19 -11.32
CA PHE A 68 -5.84 1.31 -10.42
C PHE A 68 -4.84 2.25 -11.05
N MET A 69 -3.78 1.70 -11.63
CA MET A 69 -2.78 2.53 -12.29
C MET A 69 -3.35 3.23 -13.54
N GLU A 70 -4.24 2.59 -14.29
CA GLU A 70 -4.90 3.19 -15.46
C GLU A 70 -5.81 4.36 -15.05
N ARG A 71 -6.71 4.18 -14.07
CA ARG A 71 -7.62 5.25 -13.63
C ARG A 71 -6.88 6.44 -13.01
N THR A 72 -5.80 6.18 -12.27
CA THR A 72 -5.10 7.23 -11.50
C THR A 72 -4.07 7.99 -12.34
N LYS A 73 -3.53 7.38 -13.40
CA LYS A 73 -2.66 8.07 -14.37
C LYS A 73 -3.43 9.05 -15.26
N SER A 74 -4.72 8.80 -15.53
CA SER A 74 -5.55 9.70 -16.33
C SER A 74 -5.91 11.02 -15.62
N SER A 75 -5.60 11.15 -14.32
CA SER A 75 -5.86 12.34 -13.51
C SER A 75 -4.58 13.13 -13.20
N SER A 76 -3.52 12.94 -13.98
CA SER A 76 -2.27 13.71 -13.94
C SER A 76 -1.82 14.14 -15.33
#